data_AF-A0A819T6G9-F1
#
_entry.id   AF-A0A819T6G9-F1
#
_cell.length_a   1.000
_cell.length_b   1.000
_cell.length_c   1.000
_cell.angle_alpha   90.00
_cell.angle_beta   90.00
_cell.angle_gamma   90.00
#
_symmetry.space_group_name_H-M   'P 1'
#
loop_
_entity.id
_entity.type
_entity.pdbx_description
1 polymer ?
#
loop_
_entity_poly.entity_id
_entity_poly.type
_entity_poly.pdbx_seq_one_letter_code
_entity_poly.pdbx_strand_id
1 'polypeptide(L)'
;YTNEPFHSNVYTRREQFQQYDRLVDNVKEMTQLWFETKNRWIFLRSALANLNIKTDEQTNLKQIYMKFTEIDENFRNFQKLAFQNPSVAGLAKVEMNRIHFKTWLNVFDELVVELDFYLNEQYRSKYGRFYFLSNDDLVNLISSGLDPRLYIPYVRQLFTGNNMKIFQTFHLFN
;
A
#
# COMPACT_ATOMS: atom_id res chain seq x y z
N TYR A 1 25.07 57.97 -6.26
CA TYR A 1 24.04 57.03 -5.77
C TYR A 1 23.63 56.10 -6.91
N THR A 2 24.33 54.99 -7.08
CA THR A 2 23.98 53.93 -8.04
C THR A 2 23.81 52.64 -7.25
N ASN A 3 22.68 52.51 -6.56
CA ASN A 3 22.31 51.31 -5.79
C ASN A 3 21.85 50.14 -6.70
N GLU A 4 21.84 50.31 -8.03
CA GLU A 4 21.24 49.35 -8.96
C GLU A 4 21.87 47.94 -8.98
N PRO A 5 23.21 47.74 -8.97
CA PRO A 5 23.78 46.39 -9.05
C PRO A 5 23.65 45.60 -7.73
N PHE A 6 23.49 46.28 -6.59
CA PHE A 6 23.37 45.63 -5.28
C PHE A 6 21.94 45.12 -5.04
N HIS A 7 20.95 45.93 -5.39
CA HIS A 7 19.55 45.52 -5.34
C HIS A 7 19.28 44.36 -6.29
N SER A 8 19.75 44.43 -7.55
CA SER A 8 19.60 43.35 -8.54
C SER A 8 20.14 42.01 -8.04
N ASN A 9 21.37 41.97 -7.51
CA ASN A 9 21.97 40.73 -6.97
C ASN A 9 21.19 40.15 -5.78
N VAL A 10 20.62 41.00 -4.91
CA VAL A 10 19.80 40.55 -3.79
C VAL A 10 18.46 39.98 -4.27
N TYR A 11 17.83 40.59 -5.29
CA TYR A 11 16.61 40.05 -5.90
C TYR A 11 16.88 38.71 -6.61
N THR A 12 17.96 38.60 -7.39
CA THR A 12 18.37 37.36 -8.04
C THR A 12 18.64 36.24 -7.03
N ARG A 13 19.32 36.55 -5.91
CA ARG A 13 19.57 35.55 -4.87
C ARG A 13 18.28 35.10 -4.18
N ARG A 14 17.35 36.03 -3.90
CA ARG A 14 16.02 35.70 -3.34
C ARG A 14 15.21 34.80 -4.26
N GLU A 15 15.19 35.09 -5.55
CA GLU A 15 14.50 34.25 -6.55
C GLU A 15 15.08 32.85 -6.62
N GLN A 16 16.42 32.71 -6.55
CA GLN A 16 17.09 31.42 -6.49
C GLN A 16 16.68 30.64 -5.23
N PHE A 17 16.69 31.26 -4.05
CA PHE A 17 16.23 30.63 -2.81
C PHE A 17 14.79 30.13 -2.93
N GLN A 18 13.87 30.96 -3.46
CA GLN A 18 12.48 30.55 -3.67
C GLN A 18 12.32 29.38 -4.66
N GLN A 19 13.17 29.28 -5.68
CA GLN A 19 13.18 28.13 -6.58
C GLN A 19 13.67 26.87 -5.89
N TYR A 20 14.71 26.98 -5.04
CA TYR A 20 15.21 25.86 -4.24
C TYR A 20 14.18 25.39 -3.21
N ASP A 21 13.51 26.30 -2.50
CA ASP A 21 12.48 25.95 -1.53
C ASP A 21 11.33 25.17 -2.20
N ARG A 22 10.83 25.66 -3.34
CA ARG A 22 9.82 24.94 -4.13
C ARG A 22 10.29 23.57 -4.60
N LEU A 23 11.55 23.44 -5.02
CA LEU A 23 12.10 22.15 -5.42
C LEU A 23 12.15 21.17 -4.25
N VAL A 24 12.58 21.64 -3.06
CA VAL A 24 12.62 20.82 -1.85
C VAL A 24 11.22 20.35 -1.47
N ASP A 25 10.22 21.22 -1.52
CA ASP A 25 8.84 20.85 -1.21
C ASP A 25 8.27 19.85 -2.23
N ASN A 26 8.53 20.05 -3.52
CA ASN A 26 8.14 19.11 -4.56
C ASN A 26 8.80 17.73 -4.36
N VAL A 27 10.07 17.69 -3.94
CA VAL A 27 10.78 16.44 -3.65
C VAL A 27 10.17 15.73 -2.44
N LYS A 28 9.84 16.46 -1.37
CA LYS A 28 9.18 15.89 -0.19
C LYS A 28 7.83 15.29 -0.58
N GLU A 29 6.99 16.05 -1.28
CA GLU A 29 5.68 15.60 -1.74
C GLU A 29 5.80 14.36 -2.63
N MET A 30 6.68 14.38 -3.63
CA MET A 30 6.91 13.24 -4.52
C MET A 30 7.37 12.00 -3.77
N THR A 31 8.27 12.15 -2.80
CA THR A 31 8.81 11.02 -2.02
C THR A 31 7.73 10.42 -1.14
N GLN A 32 6.91 11.25 -0.49
CA GLN A 32 5.79 10.80 0.34
C GLN A 32 4.75 10.06 -0.49
N LEU A 33 4.30 10.66 -1.59
CA LEU A 33 3.35 10.03 -2.51
C LEU A 33 3.89 8.69 -3.01
N TRP A 34 5.15 8.62 -3.42
CA TRP A 34 5.72 7.36 -3.88
C TRP A 34 5.75 6.30 -2.78
N PHE A 35 6.22 6.64 -1.58
CA PHE A 35 6.25 5.70 -0.47
C PHE A 35 4.85 5.15 -0.16
N GLU A 36 3.86 6.05 -0.09
CA GLU A 36 2.47 5.71 0.18
C GLU A 36 1.87 4.81 -0.90
N THR A 37 1.97 5.20 -2.18
CA THR A 37 1.50 4.41 -3.33
C THR A 37 2.15 3.03 -3.34
N LYS A 38 3.46 2.96 -3.10
CA LYS A 38 4.20 1.69 -3.09
C LYS A 38 3.72 0.75 -1.98
N ASN A 39 3.44 1.26 -0.79
CA ASN A 39 2.94 0.44 0.32
C ASN A 39 1.57 -0.17 0.00
N ARG A 40 0.60 0.62 -0.50
CA ARG A 40 -0.71 0.07 -0.90
C ARG A 40 -0.57 -0.93 -2.05
N TRP A 41 0.27 -0.64 -3.02
CA TRP A 41 0.51 -1.53 -4.15
C TRP A 41 1.09 -2.88 -3.71
N ILE A 42 2.08 -2.90 -2.80
CA ILE A 42 2.66 -4.13 -2.25
C ILE A 42 1.59 -4.94 -1.51
N PHE A 43 0.80 -4.27 -0.64
CA PHE A 43 -0.29 -4.90 0.08
C PHE A 43 -1.30 -5.57 -0.87
N LEU A 44 -1.84 -4.82 -1.82
CA LEU A 44 -2.82 -5.33 -2.79
C LEU A 44 -2.24 -6.47 -3.63
N ARG A 45 -1.01 -6.32 -4.12
CA ARG A 45 -0.34 -7.36 -4.91
C ARG A 45 -0.18 -8.65 -4.12
N SER A 46 0.27 -8.55 -2.87
CA SER A 46 0.43 -9.70 -1.97
C SER A 46 -0.93 -10.34 -1.68
N ALA A 47 -1.93 -9.52 -1.36
CA ALA A 47 -3.24 -10.03 -0.99
C ALA A 47 -3.96 -10.73 -2.15
N LEU A 48 -3.94 -10.12 -3.34
CA LEU A 48 -4.54 -10.70 -4.55
C LEU A 48 -3.82 -11.98 -5.00
N ALA A 49 -2.49 -12.07 -4.80
CA ALA A 49 -1.76 -13.30 -5.07
C ALA A 49 -2.13 -14.42 -4.08
N ASN A 50 -2.24 -14.08 -2.80
CA ASN A 50 -2.56 -15.01 -1.71
C ASN A 50 -4.00 -15.54 -1.79
N LEU A 51 -4.97 -14.69 -2.16
CA LEU A 51 -6.37 -15.10 -2.31
C LEU A 51 -6.64 -15.97 -3.56
N ASN A 52 -5.61 -16.31 -4.33
CA ASN A 52 -5.64 -17.22 -5.49
C ASN A 52 -6.90 -17.06 -6.38
N ILE A 53 -7.00 -15.94 -7.09
CA ILE A 53 -8.13 -15.56 -7.97
C ILE A 53 -8.42 -16.59 -9.09
N LYS A 54 -7.54 -17.59 -9.28
CA LYS A 54 -7.70 -18.61 -10.31
C LYS A 54 -8.87 -19.58 -10.07
N THR A 55 -9.51 -19.57 -8.91
CA THR A 55 -10.46 -20.65 -8.59
C THR A 55 -11.77 -20.28 -7.90
N ASP A 56 -12.18 -19.01 -7.82
CA ASP A 56 -13.51 -18.72 -7.26
C ASP A 56 -14.28 -17.63 -8.00
N GLU A 57 -15.51 -18.00 -8.34
CA GLU A 57 -16.53 -17.31 -9.14
C GLU A 57 -17.12 -16.07 -8.44
N GLN A 58 -16.34 -15.41 -7.57
CA GLN A 58 -16.80 -14.24 -6.83
C GLN A 58 -16.55 -12.97 -7.66
N THR A 59 -17.62 -12.51 -8.30
CA THR A 59 -17.65 -11.34 -9.20
C THR A 59 -16.91 -10.12 -8.63
N ASN A 60 -17.01 -9.88 -7.32
CA ASN A 60 -16.42 -8.71 -6.66
C ASN A 60 -14.87 -8.78 -6.63
N LEU A 61 -14.28 -9.92 -6.24
CA LEU A 61 -12.82 -10.07 -6.19
C LEU A 61 -12.19 -9.99 -7.59
N LYS A 62 -12.90 -10.52 -8.60
CA LYS A 62 -12.49 -10.41 -10.01
C LYS A 62 -12.46 -8.96 -10.49
N GLN A 63 -13.45 -8.15 -10.11
CA GLN A 63 -13.48 -6.71 -10.46
C GLN A 63 -12.31 -5.97 -9.82
N ILE A 64 -12.03 -6.21 -8.53
CA ILE A 64 -10.86 -5.64 -7.83
C ILE A 64 -9.57 -6.01 -8.56
N TYR A 65 -9.40 -7.28 -8.93
CA TYR A 65 -8.22 -7.73 -9.67
C TYR A 65 -8.08 -7.03 -11.03
N MET A 66 -9.16 -6.92 -11.81
CA MET A 66 -9.13 -6.26 -13.12
C MET A 66 -8.70 -4.79 -13.01
N LYS A 67 -9.32 -4.04 -12.09
CA LYS A 67 -8.93 -2.63 -11.81
C LYS A 67 -7.48 -2.52 -11.37
N PHE A 68 -7.02 -3.43 -10.50
CA PHE A 68 -5.63 -3.47 -10.05
C PHE A 68 -4.67 -3.72 -11.20
N THR A 69 -4.95 -4.69 -12.09
CA THR A 69 -4.05 -5.04 -13.20
C THR A 69 -3.85 -3.91 -14.20
N GLU A 70 -4.88 -3.09 -14.44
CA GLU A 70 -4.80 -1.94 -15.35
C GLU A 70 -3.77 -0.90 -14.86
N ILE A 71 -3.68 -0.71 -13.54
CA ILE A 71 -2.77 0.26 -12.94
C ILE A 71 -1.41 -0.38 -12.59
N ASP A 72 -1.36 -1.68 -12.27
CA ASP A 72 -0.12 -2.42 -11.97
C ASP A 72 0.91 -2.26 -13.09
N GLU A 73 0.49 -2.41 -14.34
CA GLU A 73 1.39 -2.30 -15.48
C GLU A 73 1.99 -0.90 -15.61
N ASN A 74 1.15 0.13 -15.52
CA ASN A 74 1.57 1.53 -15.60
C ASN A 74 2.55 1.89 -14.46
N PHE A 75 2.23 1.48 -13.23
CA PHE A 75 3.07 1.74 -12.07
C PHE A 75 4.42 1.02 -12.16
N ARG A 76 4.44 -0.25 -12.59
CA ARG A 76 5.69 -1.01 -12.79
C ARG A 76 6.55 -0.44 -13.90
N ASN A 77 5.95 0.03 -14.99
CA ASN A 77 6.66 0.69 -16.07
C ASN A 77 7.29 2.00 -15.58
N PHE A 78 6.58 2.80 -14.79
CA PHE A 78 7.14 3.97 -14.13
C PHE A 78 8.32 3.61 -13.21
N GLN A 79 8.17 2.59 -12.36
CA GLN A 79 9.24 2.14 -11.46
C GLN A 79 10.52 1.75 -12.22
N LYS A 80 10.41 1.10 -13.38
CA LYS A 80 11.56 0.77 -14.24
C LYS A 80 12.24 2.03 -14.77
N LEU A 81 11.47 3.01 -15.26
CA LEU A 81 12.00 4.28 -15.75
C LEU A 81 12.70 5.07 -14.63
N ALA A 82 12.09 5.09 -13.44
CA ALA A 82 12.65 5.75 -12.28
C ALA A 82 13.93 5.06 -11.76
N PHE A 83 14.03 3.73 -11.90
CA PHE A 83 15.26 2.99 -11.60
C PHE A 83 16.39 3.31 -12.60
N GLN A 84 16.06 3.47 -13.88
CA GLN A 84 17.03 3.87 -14.91
C GLN A 84 17.53 5.31 -14.73
N ASN A 85 16.67 6.21 -14.24
CA ASN A 85 16.98 7.62 -14.00
C ASN A 85 16.69 8.01 -12.54
N PRO A 86 17.60 7.70 -11.60
CA PRO A 86 17.35 7.79 -10.15
C PRO A 86 17.33 9.23 -9.58
N SER A 87 17.35 10.26 -10.42
CA SER A 87 17.32 11.65 -9.97
C SER A 87 15.92 12.01 -9.44
N VAL A 88 15.72 11.88 -8.14
CA VAL A 88 14.47 12.25 -7.45
C VAL A 88 14.13 13.72 -7.70
N ALA A 89 15.13 14.60 -7.70
CA ALA A 89 14.94 16.02 -8.03
C ALA A 89 14.50 16.22 -9.50
N GLY A 90 14.95 15.38 -10.43
CA GLY A 90 14.49 15.38 -11.82
C GLY A 90 13.02 14.93 -11.94
N LEU A 91 12.67 13.84 -11.27
CA LEU A 91 11.31 13.30 -11.25
C LEU A 91 10.32 14.26 -10.57
N ALA A 92 10.73 14.89 -9.47
CA ALA A 92 9.92 15.84 -8.72
C ALA A 92 9.73 17.19 -9.42
N LYS A 93 10.61 17.57 -10.37
CA LYS A 93 10.41 18.78 -11.20
C LYS A 93 9.26 18.62 -12.19
N VAL A 94 8.95 17.39 -12.59
CA VAL A 94 7.86 17.11 -13.53
C VAL A 94 6.56 17.01 -12.76
N GLU A 95 5.73 18.05 -12.83
CA GLU A 95 4.42 18.11 -12.17
C GLU A 95 3.55 16.89 -12.48
N MET A 96 3.57 16.46 -13.75
CA MET A 96 2.78 15.33 -14.25
C MET A 96 3.06 14.05 -13.47
N ASN A 97 4.29 13.83 -13.00
CA ASN A 97 4.60 12.66 -12.19
C ASN A 97 3.84 12.70 -10.86
N ARG A 98 3.82 13.84 -10.17
CA ARG A 98 3.08 13.97 -8.89
C ARG A 98 1.58 13.78 -9.09
N ILE A 99 1.03 14.28 -10.20
CA ILE A 99 -0.37 14.05 -10.57
C ILE A 99 -0.64 12.55 -10.78
N HIS A 100 0.20 11.85 -11.54
CA HIS A 100 0.06 10.40 -11.73
C HIS A 100 0.10 9.63 -10.40
N PHE A 101 1.04 9.96 -9.51
CA PHE A 101 1.12 9.31 -8.19
C PHE A 101 -0.12 9.57 -7.33
N LYS A 102 -0.66 10.80 -7.33
CA LYS A 102 -1.93 11.10 -6.64
C LYS A 102 -3.08 10.27 -7.20
N THR A 103 -3.19 10.17 -8.52
CA THR A 103 -4.21 9.34 -9.17
C THR A 103 -4.05 7.87 -8.80
N TRP A 104 -2.84 7.31 -8.89
CA TRP A 104 -2.60 5.92 -8.52
C TRP A 104 -2.84 5.67 -7.04
N LEU A 105 -2.44 6.58 -6.17
CA LEU A 105 -2.68 6.48 -4.73
C LEU A 105 -4.18 6.42 -4.44
N ASN A 106 -4.97 7.33 -5.02
CA ASN A 106 -6.43 7.32 -4.85
C ASN A 106 -7.05 6.00 -5.28
N VAL A 107 -6.68 5.47 -6.46
CA VAL A 107 -7.24 4.19 -6.91
C VAL A 107 -6.78 3.03 -6.02
N PHE A 108 -5.52 3.00 -5.57
CA PHE A 108 -5.08 1.96 -4.65
C PHE A 108 -5.80 2.05 -3.30
N ASP A 109 -6.05 3.24 -2.77
CA ASP A 109 -6.82 3.41 -1.54
C ASP A 109 -8.27 2.93 -1.72
N GLU A 110 -8.91 3.23 -2.85
CA GLU A 110 -10.24 2.70 -3.20
C GLU A 110 -10.23 1.15 -3.26
N LEU A 111 -9.23 0.55 -3.91
CA LEU A 111 -9.09 -0.91 -3.99
C LEU A 111 -8.84 -1.55 -2.62
N VAL A 112 -8.11 -0.88 -1.72
CA VAL A 112 -7.92 -1.35 -0.34
C VAL A 112 -9.24 -1.38 0.41
N VAL A 113 -10.07 -0.34 0.26
CA VAL A 113 -11.40 -0.29 0.86
C VAL A 113 -12.33 -1.36 0.28
N GLU A 114 -12.34 -1.54 -1.05
CA GLU A 114 -13.11 -2.61 -1.71
C GLU A 114 -12.68 -4.00 -1.24
N LEU A 115 -11.37 -4.22 -1.05
CA LEU A 115 -10.85 -5.47 -0.52
C LEU A 115 -11.23 -5.70 0.95
N ASP A 116 -11.17 -4.67 1.80
CA ASP A 116 -11.60 -4.81 3.20
C ASP A 116 -13.08 -5.15 3.31
N PHE A 117 -13.93 -4.49 2.50
CA PHE A 117 -15.34 -4.81 2.41
C PHE A 117 -15.57 -6.27 1.99
N TYR A 118 -14.85 -6.73 0.98
CA TYR A 118 -14.88 -8.13 0.55
C TYR A 118 -14.49 -9.10 1.67
N LEU A 119 -13.39 -8.84 2.39
CA LEU A 119 -12.94 -9.67 3.51
C LEU A 119 -13.96 -9.70 4.66
N ASN A 120 -14.61 -8.58 4.92
CA ASN A 120 -15.67 -8.46 5.91
C ASN A 120 -16.88 -9.32 5.55
N GLU A 121 -17.39 -9.19 4.33
CA GLU A 121 -18.57 -9.94 3.87
C GLU A 121 -18.29 -11.45 3.78
N GLN A 122 -17.12 -11.85 3.26
CA GLN A 122 -16.87 -13.25 2.95
C GLN A 122 -16.36 -14.07 4.12
N TYR A 123 -15.60 -13.46 5.03
CA TYR A 123 -14.88 -14.18 6.09
C TYR A 123 -15.25 -13.69 7.49
N ARG A 124 -15.18 -12.37 7.77
CA ARG A 124 -15.41 -11.87 9.14
C ARG A 124 -16.87 -12.01 9.59
N SER A 125 -17.84 -11.81 8.69
CA SER A 125 -19.26 -11.99 8.98
C SER A 125 -19.62 -13.42 9.40
N LYS A 126 -18.91 -14.41 8.85
CA LYS A 126 -19.12 -15.85 9.14
C LYS A 126 -18.39 -16.30 10.39
N TYR A 127 -17.25 -15.68 10.72
CA TYR A 127 -16.41 -16.05 11.86
C TYR A 127 -15.97 -14.82 12.66
N GLY A 128 -16.70 -14.51 13.74
CA GLY A 128 -16.46 -13.31 14.56
C GLY A 128 -15.04 -13.20 15.18
N ARG A 129 -14.26 -14.28 15.24
CA ARG A 129 -12.87 -14.22 15.71
C ARG A 129 -11.93 -13.56 14.70
N PHE A 130 -12.27 -13.54 13.40
CA PHE A 130 -11.44 -12.91 12.36
C PHE A 130 -11.43 -11.38 12.44
N TYR A 131 -12.28 -10.76 13.26
CA TYR A 131 -12.17 -9.34 13.60
C TYR A 131 -10.92 -9.00 14.42
N PHE A 132 -10.30 -9.99 15.09
CA PHE A 132 -9.05 -9.78 15.83
C PHE A 132 -7.80 -9.87 14.95
N LEU A 133 -7.94 -10.24 13.67
CA LEU A 133 -6.84 -10.32 12.72
C LEU A 133 -6.75 -9.05 11.88
N SER A 134 -5.52 -8.60 11.64
CA SER A 134 -5.23 -7.60 10.62
C SER A 134 -5.62 -8.12 9.23
N ASN A 135 -5.78 -7.23 8.24
CA ASN A 135 -6.10 -7.65 6.88
C ASN A 135 -4.99 -8.54 6.30
N ASP A 136 -3.72 -8.23 6.58
CA ASP A 136 -2.57 -9.05 6.18
C ASP A 136 -2.64 -10.45 6.80
N ASP A 137 -2.87 -10.53 8.11
CA ASP A 137 -2.95 -11.81 8.82
C ASP A 137 -4.13 -12.65 8.34
N LEU A 138 -5.29 -12.01 8.12
CA LEU A 138 -6.49 -12.68 7.63
C LEU A 138 -6.27 -13.24 6.23
N VAL A 139 -5.72 -12.44 5.31
CA VAL A 139 -5.40 -12.87 3.95
C VAL A 139 -4.39 -14.02 3.94
N ASN A 140 -3.33 -13.94 4.76
CA ASN A 140 -2.33 -15.01 4.87
C ASN A 140 -2.91 -16.29 5.47
N LEU A 141 -3.83 -16.16 6.43
CA LEU A 141 -4.53 -17.29 7.03
C LEU A 141 -5.48 -17.96 6.03
N ILE A 142 -6.21 -17.18 5.22
CA ILE A 142 -7.10 -17.71 4.17
C ILE A 142 -6.28 -18.44 3.09
N SER A 143 -5.14 -17.89 2.67
CA SER A 143 -4.30 -18.49 1.62
C SER A 143 -3.59 -19.76 2.04
N SER A 144 -3.35 -19.94 3.34
CA SER A 144 -2.71 -21.13 3.92
C SER A 144 -3.58 -22.39 3.85
N GLY A 145 -4.86 -22.27 3.47
CA GLY A 145 -5.76 -23.39 3.28
C GLY A 145 -6.06 -24.15 4.59
N LEU A 146 -6.54 -25.39 4.46
CA LEU A 146 -7.08 -26.20 5.56
C LEU A 146 -6.02 -26.83 6.50
N ASP A 147 -4.72 -26.52 6.38
CA ASP A 147 -3.70 -27.11 7.27
C ASP A 147 -3.77 -26.47 8.67
N PRO A 148 -4.26 -27.18 9.71
CA PRO A 148 -4.47 -26.63 11.05
C PRO A 148 -3.17 -26.12 11.70
N ARG A 149 -2.01 -26.61 11.26
CA ARG A 149 -0.70 -26.22 11.81
C ARG A 149 -0.32 -24.80 11.42
N LEU A 150 -0.80 -24.33 10.26
CA LEU A 150 -0.56 -22.98 9.77
C LEU A 150 -1.40 -21.93 10.52
N TYR A 151 -2.42 -22.37 11.27
CA TYR A 151 -3.22 -21.50 12.13
C TYR A 151 -2.53 -21.20 13.47
N ILE A 152 -1.58 -22.04 13.91
CA ILE A 152 -0.91 -21.94 15.24
C ILE A 152 -0.33 -20.54 15.52
N PRO A 153 0.34 -19.85 14.58
CA PRO A 153 0.83 -18.49 14.81
C PRO A 153 -0.28 -17.48 15.11
N TYR A 154 -1.44 -17.64 14.48
CA TYR A 154 -2.60 -16.74 14.60
C TYR A 154 -3.47 -17.04 15.83
N VAL A 155 -3.37 -18.24 16.43
CA VAL A 155 -4.16 -18.64 17.61
C VAL A 155 -4.00 -17.65 18.76
N ARG A 156 -2.81 -17.10 19.00
CA ARG A 156 -2.61 -16.11 20.08
C ARG A 156 -3.42 -14.82 19.86
N GLN A 157 -3.55 -14.38 18.61
CA GLN A 157 -4.32 -13.19 18.26
C GLN A 157 -5.83 -13.48 18.29
N LEU A 158 -6.24 -14.67 17.84
CA LEU A 158 -7.65 -15.11 17.81
C LEU A 158 -8.24 -15.40 19.20
N PHE A 159 -7.40 -15.58 20.22
CA PHE A 159 -7.77 -15.98 21.58
C PHE A 159 -7.05 -15.14 22.65
N THR A 160 -7.12 -13.81 22.54
CA THR A 160 -6.63 -12.91 23.60
C THR A 160 -7.43 -13.10 24.91
N GLY A 161 -6.75 -13.51 25.98
CA GLY A 161 -7.28 -13.70 27.34
C GLY A 161 -7.93 -15.07 27.60
N ASN A 162 -7.60 -15.71 28.73
CA ASN A 162 -8.09 -16.94 29.41
C ASN A 162 -8.51 -18.20 28.61
N ASN A 163 -8.73 -18.11 27.29
CA ASN A 163 -9.18 -19.17 26.41
C ASN A 163 -8.04 -20.02 25.83
N MET A 164 -6.78 -19.61 26.04
CA MET A 164 -5.61 -20.43 25.68
C MET A 164 -5.47 -21.68 26.57
N LYS A 165 -6.28 -21.84 27.61
CA LYS A 165 -6.31 -23.06 28.43
C LYS A 165 -6.90 -24.27 27.71
N ILE A 166 -7.72 -24.07 26.66
CA ILE A 166 -8.39 -25.18 25.96
C ILE A 166 -7.45 -25.89 24.98
N PHE A 167 -6.44 -25.21 24.44
CA PHE A 167 -5.50 -25.83 23.49
C PHE A 167 -4.37 -26.60 24.17
N GLN A 168 -4.02 -26.31 25.43
CA GLN A 168 -3.02 -27.09 26.16
C GLN A 168 -3.52 -28.49 26.57
N THR A 169 -4.83 -28.71 26.61
CA THR A 169 -5.41 -30.01 27.00
C THR A 169 -5.41 -31.05 25.87
N PHE A 170 -5.25 -30.66 24.61
CA PHE A 170 -5.20 -31.62 23.49
C PHE A 170 -3.85 -32.34 23.35
N HIS A 171 -2.78 -31.81 23.97
CA HIS A 171 -1.50 -32.51 24.02
C HIS A 171 -1.39 -33.54 25.18
N LEU A 172 -2.43 -33.67 26.01
CA LEU A 172 -2.47 -34.62 27.13
C LEU A 172 -3.38 -35.84 26.86
N PHE A 173 -3.92 -35.97 25.65
CA PHE A 173 -4.65 -37.16 25.19
C PHE A 173 -4.08 -37.63 23.85
N ASN A 174 -2.87 -38.18 23.90
CA ASN A 174 -2.36 -39.21 22.99
C ASN A 174 -1.43 -40.13 23.78
#